data_AF-A0A9J6D1P3-F1
#
_entry.id   AF-A0A9J6D1P3-F1
#
_cell.length_a   1.000
_cell.length_b   1.000
_cell.length_c   1.000
_cell.angle_alpha   90.00
_cell.angle_beta   90.00
_cell.angle_gamma   90.00
#
_symmetry.space_group_name_H-M   'P 1'
#
loop_
_entity.id
_entity.type
_entity.pdbx_description
1 polymer ?
#
loop_
_entity_poly.entity_id
_entity_poly.type
_entity_poly.pdbx_seq_one_letter_code
_entity_poly.pdbx_strand_id
1 'polypeptide(L)'
;MVFASKTQGSSPPTLEADCVYVQMKKQYRVSRYIRAHWFVNQIGKVIQLKRPSESDLVEEVEVLSALPRDKPTGWRPDRSHEFAYLVTPATKVTFLAKKYRFVFCLDLSVSIANVDIQSETFLFDEVLCNAFKMCREACKACEYA
;
A
#
# COMPACT_ATOMS: atom_id res chain seq x y z
N MET A 1 9.06 46.32 24.66
CA MET A 1 8.55 45.37 23.64
C MET A 1 9.73 44.54 23.17
N VAL A 2 9.99 43.41 23.84
CA VAL A 2 11.13 42.53 23.53
C VAL A 2 10.59 41.43 22.63
N PHE A 3 11.06 41.38 21.38
CA PHE A 3 10.75 40.29 20.47
C PHE A 3 11.52 39.05 20.92
N ALA A 4 10.81 38.05 21.45
CA ALA A 4 11.37 36.75 21.74
C ALA A 4 11.63 36.01 20.42
N SER A 5 12.90 35.77 20.12
CA SER A 5 13.35 34.88 19.07
C SER A 5 12.89 33.46 19.39
N LYS A 6 11.97 32.93 18.56
CA LYS A 6 11.55 31.53 18.61
C LYS A 6 12.76 30.65 18.31
N THR A 7 13.16 29.87 19.30
CA THR A 7 14.17 28.81 19.23
C THR A 7 13.81 27.83 18.11
N GLN A 8 14.71 27.65 17.15
CA GLN A 8 14.60 26.64 16.10
C GLN A 8 14.60 25.24 16.74
N GLY A 9 13.45 24.57 16.75
CA GLY A 9 13.41 23.11 16.87
C GLY A 9 13.84 22.51 15.55
N SER A 10 14.88 21.67 15.54
CA SER A 10 15.39 21.05 14.31
C SER A 10 14.30 20.24 13.62
N SER A 11 13.77 20.73 12.51
CA SER A 11 12.87 19.95 11.66
C SER A 11 13.61 18.72 11.13
N PRO A 12 13.02 17.52 11.15
CA PRO A 12 13.65 16.33 10.59
C PRO A 12 14.02 16.57 9.12
N PRO A 13 15.12 15.97 8.63
CA PRO A 13 15.53 16.12 7.24
C PRO A 13 14.41 15.64 6.31
N THR A 14 14.00 16.52 5.39
CA THR A 14 12.95 16.24 4.40
C THR A 14 13.56 15.57 3.18
N LEU A 15 13.04 14.41 2.81
CA LEU A 15 13.44 13.63 1.65
C LEU A 15 12.31 13.62 0.61
N GLU A 16 12.64 13.61 -0.67
CA GLU A 16 11.64 13.37 -1.72
C GLU A 16 11.13 11.92 -1.62
N ALA A 17 9.82 11.72 -1.61
CA ALA A 17 9.22 10.39 -1.56
C ALA A 17 9.18 9.77 -2.96
N ASP A 18 9.74 8.57 -3.13
CA ASP A 18 9.50 7.76 -4.34
C ASP A 18 8.24 6.92 -4.18
N CYS A 19 8.08 6.26 -3.03
CA CYS A 19 6.89 5.44 -2.74
C CYS A 19 6.31 5.75 -1.37
N VAL A 20 4.98 5.83 -1.27
CA VAL A 20 4.26 5.99 0.00
C VAL A 20 3.21 4.89 0.12
N TYR A 21 3.22 4.19 1.24
CA TYR A 21 2.27 3.13 1.57
C TYR A 21 1.25 3.67 2.55
N VAL A 22 -0.02 3.55 2.19
CA VAL A 22 -1.13 4.06 3.00
C VAL A 22 -2.13 2.96 3.29
N GLN A 23 -2.64 2.92 4.52
CA GLN A 23 -3.67 2.00 4.94
C GLN A 23 -5.04 2.64 4.85
N MET A 24 -5.96 1.96 4.17
CA MET A 24 -7.37 2.32 4.11
C MET A 24 -8.12 1.81 5.34
N LYS A 25 -9.12 2.57 5.82
CA LYS A 25 -10.02 2.14 6.91
C LYS A 25 -10.72 0.80 6.60
N LYS A 26 -10.99 0.05 7.66
CA LYS A 26 -11.59 -1.31 7.61
C LYS A 26 -13.09 -1.30 7.30
N GLN A 27 -13.79 -0.19 7.58
CA GLN A 27 -15.25 -0.15 7.67
C GLN A 27 -15.94 -0.21 6.29
N TYR A 28 -15.31 0.29 5.24
CA TYR A 28 -15.87 0.28 3.87
C TYR A 28 -14.77 0.26 2.81
N ARG A 29 -15.16 -0.10 1.58
CA ARG A 29 -14.27 -0.03 0.42
C ARG A 29 -14.04 1.43 0.07
N VAL A 30 -12.82 1.93 0.29
CA VAL A 30 -12.41 3.26 -0.18
C VAL A 30 -12.47 3.30 -1.71
N SER A 31 -13.21 4.28 -2.25
CA SER A 31 -13.46 4.38 -3.68
C SER A 31 -12.22 4.85 -4.45
N ARG A 32 -12.24 4.73 -5.78
CA ARG A 32 -11.19 5.32 -6.65
C ARG A 32 -11.11 6.84 -6.47
N TYR A 33 -12.26 7.50 -6.32
CA TYR A 33 -12.35 8.95 -6.10
C TYR A 33 -11.62 9.37 -4.82
N ILE A 34 -11.92 8.71 -3.68
CA ILE A 34 -11.29 9.07 -2.39
C ILE A 34 -9.76 8.87 -2.46
N ARG A 35 -9.30 7.79 -3.10
CA ARG A 35 -7.86 7.54 -3.29
C ARG A 35 -7.18 8.62 -4.12
N ALA A 36 -7.78 8.99 -5.25
CA ALA A 36 -7.24 10.05 -6.11
C ALA A 36 -7.27 11.42 -5.41
N HIS A 37 -8.38 11.75 -4.74
CA HIS A 37 -8.53 12.98 -3.96
C HIS A 37 -7.47 13.06 -2.85
N TRP A 38 -7.26 11.98 -2.11
CA TRP A 38 -6.21 11.91 -1.10
C TRP A 38 -4.84 12.22 -1.71
N PHE A 39 -4.48 11.57 -2.82
CA PHE A 39 -3.18 11.79 -3.45
C PHE A 39 -3.00 13.23 -3.91
N VAL A 40 -3.96 13.80 -4.63
CA VAL A 40 -3.91 15.19 -5.10
C VAL A 40 -3.79 16.16 -3.93
N ASN A 41 -4.51 15.91 -2.83
CA ASN A 41 -4.42 16.72 -1.63
C ASN A 41 -3.06 16.59 -0.91
N GLN A 42 -2.29 15.52 -1.14
CA GLN A 42 -0.94 15.37 -0.56
C GLN A 42 0.18 15.92 -1.44
N ILE A 43 -0.05 16.16 -2.73
CA ILE A 43 0.99 16.71 -3.61
C ILE A 43 1.49 18.06 -3.05
N GLY A 44 2.81 18.19 -2.94
CA GLY A 44 3.48 19.37 -2.39
C GLY A 44 3.49 19.44 -0.87
N LYS A 45 2.90 18.46 -0.17
CA LYS A 45 2.91 18.37 1.30
C LYS A 45 4.00 17.43 1.78
N VAL A 46 4.48 17.70 2.99
CA VAL A 46 5.43 16.86 3.70
C VAL A 46 4.68 15.96 4.67
N ILE A 47 4.89 14.66 4.53
CA ILE A 47 4.32 13.62 5.39
C ILE A 47 5.34 13.24 6.44
N GLN A 48 4.88 13.11 7.69
CA GLN A 48 5.64 12.48 8.77
C GLN A 48 5.00 11.17 9.16
N LEU A 49 5.82 10.13 9.33
CA LEU A 49 5.35 8.82 9.76
C LEU A 49 5.13 8.84 11.27
N LYS A 50 3.99 8.35 11.74
CA LYS A 50 3.74 8.17 13.17
C LYS A 50 4.53 6.96 13.69
N ARG A 51 4.86 6.98 14.99
CA ARG A 51 5.44 5.80 15.64
C ARG A 51 4.38 4.68 15.73
N PRO A 52 4.76 3.40 15.57
CA PRO A 52 3.83 2.26 15.54
C PRO A 52 2.93 2.09 16.78
N SER A 53 3.25 2.75 17.89
CA SER A 53 2.50 2.68 19.16
C SER A 53 1.31 3.65 19.24
N GLU A 54 1.14 4.56 18.28
CA GLU A 54 0.08 5.57 18.23
C GLU A 54 -0.72 5.46 16.94
N SER A 55 -1.69 4.55 16.87
CA SER A 55 -2.63 4.56 15.74
C SER A 55 -4.02 4.04 16.12
N ASP A 56 -4.79 4.89 16.78
CA ASP A 56 -6.23 4.89 16.53
C ASP A 56 -6.45 5.58 15.17
N LEU A 57 -6.97 4.82 14.20
CA LEU A 57 -7.21 5.28 12.83
C LEU A 57 -8.30 6.35 12.80
N VAL A 58 -7.94 7.62 13.00
CA VAL A 58 -8.89 8.75 12.94
C VAL A 58 -9.28 9.04 11.48
N GLU A 59 -8.33 8.97 10.54
CA GLU A 59 -8.54 9.33 9.12
C GLU A 59 -8.90 8.15 8.22
N GLU A 60 -9.63 8.41 7.12
CA GLU A 60 -10.04 7.36 6.16
C GLU A 60 -8.87 6.61 5.51
N VAL A 61 -7.75 7.30 5.35
CA VAL A 61 -6.51 6.80 4.75
C VAL A 61 -5.35 7.32 5.61
N GLU A 62 -4.61 6.41 6.24
CA GLU A 62 -3.45 6.73 7.09
C GLU A 62 -2.14 6.30 6.43
N VAL A 63 -1.07 7.06 6.61
CA VAL A 63 0.25 6.70 6.08
C VAL A 63 0.90 5.68 7.01
N LEU A 64 1.32 4.55 6.44
CA LEU A 64 2.06 3.50 7.16
C LEU A 64 3.57 3.68 7.04
N SER A 65 4.05 3.88 5.82
CA SER A 65 5.48 3.97 5.53
C SER A 65 5.74 4.78 4.26
N ALA A 66 6.96 5.26 4.12
CA ALA A 66 7.42 5.97 2.94
C ALA A 66 8.87 5.58 2.63
N LEU A 67 9.18 5.50 1.34
CA LEU A 67 10.50 5.25 0.80
C LEU A 67 10.99 6.53 0.12
N PRO A 68 12.19 7.01 0.47
CA PRO A 68 12.76 8.16 -0.19
C PRO A 68 13.26 7.76 -1.59
N ARG A 69 13.23 8.72 -2.51
CA ARG A 69 13.76 8.58 -3.86
C ARG A 69 15.26 8.36 -3.86
N ASP A 70 15.96 9.21 -3.12
CA ASP A 70 17.38 9.05 -2.85
C ASP A 70 17.54 8.65 -1.39
N LYS A 71 18.12 7.48 -1.12
CA LYS A 71 18.34 6.96 0.23
C LYS A 71 19.61 7.59 0.82
N PRO A 72 19.51 8.54 1.76
CA PRO A 72 20.70 9.15 2.34
C PRO A 72 21.43 8.17 3.26
N THR A 73 22.70 8.45 3.53
CA THR A 73 23.52 7.68 4.46
C THR A 73 22.87 7.69 5.85
N GLY A 74 22.51 6.52 6.37
CA GLY A 74 21.84 6.37 7.67
C GLY A 74 20.32 6.14 7.59
N TRP A 75 19.70 6.30 6.41
CA TRP A 75 18.31 5.89 6.23
C TRP A 75 18.21 4.36 6.30
N ARG A 76 17.30 3.87 7.14
CA ARG A 76 16.93 2.45 7.25
C ARG A 76 15.42 2.34 7.43
N PRO A 77 14.77 1.25 6.98
CA PRO A 77 13.33 1.05 7.17
C PRO A 77 12.88 1.25 8.63
N ASP A 78 13.64 0.72 9.59
CA ASP A 78 13.34 0.82 11.03
C ASP A 78 13.37 2.26 11.57
N ARG A 79 14.17 3.13 10.94
CA ARG A 79 14.34 4.55 11.29
C ARG A 79 13.62 5.49 10.33
N SER A 80 12.77 4.96 9.46
CA SER A 80 12.04 5.77 8.47
C SER A 80 11.21 6.88 9.12
N HIS A 81 10.73 6.69 10.35
CA HIS A 81 9.98 7.65 11.13
C HIS A 81 10.78 8.87 11.64
N GLU A 82 12.12 8.83 11.59
CA GLU A 82 13.00 9.96 11.94
C GLU A 82 13.08 10.99 10.81
N PHE A 83 12.61 10.65 9.60
CA PHE A 83 12.65 11.48 8.40
C PHE A 83 11.26 11.97 8.02
N ALA A 84 11.22 13.09 7.30
CA ALA A 84 10.00 13.60 6.69
C ALA A 84 10.03 13.41 5.17
N TYR A 85 8.87 13.24 4.55
CA TYR A 85 8.78 12.83 3.14
C TYR A 85 7.93 13.81 2.34
N LEU A 86 8.53 14.49 1.37
CA LEU A 86 7.82 15.36 0.44
C LEU A 86 7.15 14.53 -0.65
N VAL A 87 5.84 14.66 -0.78
CA VAL A 87 5.08 14.04 -1.88
C VAL A 87 5.12 14.93 -3.11
N THR A 88 5.58 14.37 -4.22
CA THR A 88 5.63 15.02 -5.52
C THR A 88 4.68 14.33 -6.50
N PRO A 89 4.39 14.93 -7.67
CA PRO A 89 3.62 14.24 -8.71
C PRO A 89 4.27 12.93 -9.21
N ALA A 90 5.57 12.74 -8.97
CA ALA A 90 6.29 11.52 -9.32
C ALA A 90 6.18 10.42 -8.24
N THR A 91 5.75 10.77 -7.02
CA THR A 91 5.60 9.82 -5.92
C THR A 91 4.51 8.78 -6.23
N LYS A 92 4.86 7.51 -6.13
CA LYS A 92 3.92 6.38 -6.26
C LYS A 92 3.23 6.13 -4.93
N VAL A 93 1.91 6.08 -4.93
CA VAL A 93 1.13 5.79 -3.72
C VAL A 93 0.50 4.40 -3.82
N THR A 94 0.81 3.56 -2.84
CA THR A 94 0.24 2.21 -2.73
C THR A 94 -0.79 2.18 -1.61
N PHE A 95 -2.05 1.91 -1.98
CA PHE A 95 -3.16 1.83 -1.03
C PHE A 95 -3.39 0.39 -0.58
N LEU A 96 -3.15 0.13 0.69
CA LEU A 96 -3.27 -1.18 1.33
C LEU A 96 -4.61 -1.30 2.05
N ALA A 97 -5.31 -2.42 1.85
CA ALA A 97 -6.54 -2.74 2.55
C ALA A 97 -6.26 -3.66 3.73
N LYS A 98 -6.96 -3.47 4.87
CA LYS A 98 -6.90 -4.42 6.00
C LYS A 98 -7.52 -5.79 5.68
N LYS A 99 -8.39 -5.85 4.68
CA LYS A 99 -9.06 -7.08 4.23
C LYS A 99 -9.20 -7.03 2.72
N TYR A 100 -8.64 -8.03 2.04
CA TYR A 100 -8.85 -8.25 0.62
C TYR A 100 -10.02 -9.22 0.43
N ARG A 101 -10.95 -8.89 -0.48
CA ARG A 101 -12.05 -9.77 -0.88
C ARG A 101 -11.85 -10.13 -2.34
N PHE A 102 -11.54 -11.40 -2.58
CA PHE A 102 -11.44 -11.97 -3.92
C PHE A 102 -12.78 -12.63 -4.26
N VAL A 103 -13.24 -12.42 -5.49
CA VAL A 103 -14.44 -13.07 -6.03
C VAL A 103 -14.01 -13.75 -7.31
N PHE A 104 -14.19 -15.07 -7.37
CA PHE A 104 -13.87 -15.87 -8.54
C PHE A 104 -15.16 -16.20 -9.27
N CYS A 105 -15.23 -15.80 -10.54
CA CYS A 105 -16.29 -16.22 -11.45
C CYS A 105 -15.68 -17.30 -12.34
N LEU A 106 -16.10 -18.54 -12.11
CA LEU A 106 -15.62 -19.70 -12.86
C LEU A 106 -16.74 -20.15 -13.79
N ASP A 107 -16.45 -20.21 -15.09
CA ASP A 107 -17.36 -20.86 -16.04
C ASP A 107 -17.23 -22.37 -15.88
N LEU A 108 -18.33 -23.02 -15.50
CA LEU A 108 -18.42 -24.46 -15.35
C LEU A 108 -19.25 -25.11 -16.47
N SER A 109 -19.29 -24.48 -17.65
CA SER A 109 -19.93 -25.03 -18.83
C SER A 109 -19.34 -26.39 -19.22
N VAL A 110 -20.09 -27.25 -19.90
CA VAL A 110 -19.66 -28.62 -20.28
C VAL A 110 -18.32 -28.64 -21.03
N SER A 111 -17.93 -27.53 -21.65
CA SER A 111 -16.63 -27.37 -22.31
C SER A 111 -15.41 -27.59 -21.41
N ILE A 112 -15.53 -27.34 -20.09
CA ILE A 112 -14.45 -27.53 -19.10
C ILE A 112 -14.36 -28.96 -18.57
N ALA A 113 -15.37 -29.79 -18.83
CA ALA A 113 -15.38 -31.22 -18.46
C ALA A 113 -14.67 -32.11 -19.50
N ASN A 114 -14.03 -31.50 -20.49
CA ASN A 114 -13.20 -32.21 -21.45
C ASN A 114 -11.92 -32.73 -20.78
N VAL A 115 -11.53 -33.94 -21.16
CA VAL A 115 -10.25 -34.53 -20.77
C VAL A 115 -9.19 -34.01 -21.72
N ASP A 116 -8.12 -33.46 -21.18
CA ASP A 116 -6.93 -33.17 -21.97
C ASP A 116 -6.19 -34.48 -22.24
N ILE A 117 -6.03 -34.81 -23.51
CA ILE A 117 -5.41 -36.05 -23.99
C ILE A 117 -3.91 -36.09 -23.65
N GLN A 118 -3.26 -34.94 -23.47
CA GLN A 118 -1.83 -34.89 -23.15
C GLN A 118 -1.54 -35.04 -21.66
N SER A 119 -2.33 -34.40 -20.80
CA SER A 119 -2.16 -34.49 -19.34
C SER A 119 -2.91 -35.65 -18.68
N GLU A 120 -3.83 -36.31 -19.41
CA GLU A 120 -4.76 -37.31 -18.87
C GLU A 120 -5.62 -36.79 -17.70
N THR A 121 -5.73 -35.46 -17.56
CA THR A 121 -6.53 -34.81 -16.52
C THR A 121 -7.71 -34.05 -17.11
N PHE A 122 -8.75 -33.85 -16.30
CA PHE A 122 -9.83 -32.94 -16.68
C PHE A 122 -9.29 -31.51 -16.69
N LEU A 123 -9.60 -30.76 -17.75
CA LEU A 123 -9.28 -29.32 -17.85
C LEU A 123 -9.74 -28.53 -16.62
N PHE A 124 -10.85 -28.96 -16.02
CA PHE A 124 -11.37 -28.43 -14.77
C PHE A 124 -10.37 -28.47 -13.60
N ASP A 125 -9.68 -29.60 -13.39
CA ASP A 125 -8.77 -29.78 -12.25
C ASP A 125 -7.57 -28.84 -12.36
N GLU A 126 -7.06 -28.65 -13.57
CA GLU A 126 -5.96 -27.73 -13.84
C GLU A 126 -6.37 -26.26 -13.65
N VAL A 127 -7.50 -25.84 -14.21
CA VAL A 127 -7.99 -24.46 -14.11
C VAL A 127 -8.27 -24.09 -12.64
N LEU A 128 -8.94 -24.97 -11.90
CA LEU A 128 -9.16 -24.74 -10.46
C LEU A 128 -7.87 -24.71 -9.68
N CYS A 129 -7.00 -25.72 -9.84
CA CYS A 129 -5.76 -25.79 -9.08
C CYS A 129 -4.87 -24.57 -9.36
N ASN A 130 -4.78 -24.12 -10.61
CA ASN A 130 -3.99 -22.95 -10.97
C ASN A 130 -4.62 -21.67 -10.43
N ALA A 131 -5.94 -21.50 -10.54
CA ALA A 131 -6.65 -20.35 -9.97
C ALA A 131 -6.44 -20.25 -8.44
N PHE A 132 -6.54 -21.37 -7.72
CA PHE A 132 -6.32 -21.39 -6.27
C PHE A 132 -4.85 -21.21 -5.88
N LYS A 133 -3.90 -21.74 -6.65
CA LYS A 133 -2.46 -21.50 -6.45
C LYS A 133 -2.12 -20.01 -6.59
N MET A 134 -2.58 -19.38 -7.68
CA MET A 134 -2.39 -17.95 -7.91
C MET A 134 -3.00 -17.11 -6.79
N CYS A 135 -4.20 -17.48 -6.31
CA CYS A 135 -4.82 -16.80 -5.20
C CYS A 135 -4.00 -16.91 -3.90
N ARG A 136 -3.42 -18.08 -3.63
CA ARG A 136 -2.55 -18.30 -2.46
C ARG A 136 -1.28 -17.45 -2.53
N GLU A 137 -0.68 -17.34 -3.70
CA GLU A 137 0.51 -16.52 -3.92
C GLU A 137 0.20 -15.02 -3.80
N ALA A 138 -0.92 -14.57 -4.36
CA ALA A 138 -1.38 -13.19 -4.22
C ALA A 138 -1.64 -12.83 -2.75
N CYS A 139 -2.25 -13.72 -1.97
CA CYS A 139 -2.45 -13.51 -0.53
C CYS A 139 -1.13 -13.46 0.25
N LYS A 140 -0.16 -14.33 -0.08
CA LYS A 140 1.18 -14.30 0.55
C LYS A 140 1.92 -13.00 0.27
N ALA A 141 1.87 -12.49 -0.96
CA ALA A 141 2.50 -11.21 -1.31
C ALA A 141 1.94 -10.03 -0.50
N CYS A 142 0.66 -10.08 -0.11
CA CYS A 142 0.05 -9.09 0.78
C CYS A 142 0.44 -9.24 2.26
N GLU A 143 1.02 -10.35 2.67
CA GLU A 143 1.43 -10.63 4.06
C GLU A 143 2.87 -10.16 4.34
N TYR A 144 3.68 -10.00 3.28
CA TYR A 144 5.08 -9.54 3.34
C TYR A 144 5.30 -8.11 2.83
N ALA A 145 4.24 -7.37 2.50
CA ALA A 145 4.26 -5.97 2.06
C ALA A 145 3.68 -5.04 3.12
#